data_AF-A0A0S8CFY7-F1
#
_entry.id   AF-A0A0S8CFY7-F1
#
_cell.length_a   1.000
_cell.length_b   1.000
_cell.length_c   1.000
_cell.angle_alpha   90.00
_cell.angle_beta   90.00
_cell.angle_gamma   90.00
#
_symmetry.space_group_name_H-M   'P 1'
#
loop_
_entity.id
_entity.type
_entity.pdbx_description
1 polymer ?
#
loop_
_entity_poly.entity_id
_entity_poly.type
_entity_poly.pdbx_seq_one_letter_code
_entity_poly.pdbx_strand_id
1 'polypeptide(L)'
;APGDIKKTLSIEKDKEGQRLVDIDIPWTQIDDNFYYAQGIAYALYESFKAIRIDFKDVLIDKNSMELVDKIIEYLERCYFEPLIIFNGDPDSIFANHSLNLSGVFNDARQKMNSLTVALMQG
;
A
#
# COMPACT_ATOMS: atom_id res chain seq x y z
N ALA A 1 -5.19 10.53 21.89
CA ALA A 1 -4.73 9.37 21.09
C ALA A 1 -3.28 9.64 20.72
N PRO A 2 -2.36 8.66 20.78
CA PRO A 2 -0.98 8.92 20.41
C PRO A 2 -0.97 9.38 18.95
N GLY A 3 -0.52 10.61 18.69
CA GLY A 3 -0.31 11.11 17.34
C GLY A 3 0.85 10.35 16.69
N ASP A 4 0.85 10.27 15.37
CA ASP A 4 2.02 9.79 14.63
C ASP A 4 3.14 10.81 14.79
N ILE A 5 4.09 10.56 15.69
CA ILE A 5 5.38 11.24 15.65
C ILE A 5 6.22 10.51 14.61
N LYS A 6 5.92 10.72 13.32
CA LYS A 6 6.79 10.22 12.25
C LYS A 6 7.92 11.23 12.04
N LYS A 7 9.08 10.84 12.53
CA LYS A 7 10.34 11.51 12.26
C LYS A 7 10.77 11.23 10.81
N THR A 8 10.31 12.03 9.86
CA THR A 8 10.68 11.87 8.45
C THR A 8 11.96 12.64 8.13
N LEU A 9 12.84 12.09 7.29
CA LEU A 9 13.98 12.83 6.76
C LEU A 9 13.47 14.01 5.92
N SER A 10 13.92 15.23 6.23
CA SER A 10 13.72 16.38 5.37
C SER A 10 14.30 16.09 3.98
N ILE A 11 13.47 16.15 2.94
CA ILE A 11 13.91 16.16 1.54
C ILE A 11 14.39 17.58 1.18
N GLU A 12 15.20 18.17 2.05
CA GLU A 12 15.97 19.37 1.74
C GLU A 12 17.43 18.94 1.88
N LYS A 13 18.09 18.75 0.74
CA LYS A 13 19.53 18.53 0.67
C LYS A 13 20.24 19.85 0.95
N ASP A 14 20.21 20.29 2.20
CA ASP A 14 21.15 21.28 2.68
C ASP A 14 22.45 20.59 3.09
N LYS A 15 23.57 21.29 2.90
CA LYS A 15 24.93 20.78 3.09
C LYS A 15 25.32 20.52 4.56
N GLU A 16 24.36 20.57 5.47
CA GLU A 16 24.52 20.25 6.88
C GLU A 16 23.56 19.10 7.23
N GLY A 17 24.03 18.17 8.07
CA GLY A 17 23.48 16.82 8.23
C GLY A 17 21.95 16.71 8.36
N GLN A 18 21.45 15.54 7.95
CA GLN A 18 20.03 15.15 7.94
C GLN A 18 19.26 15.72 9.14
N ARG A 19 18.46 16.77 8.89
CA ARG A 19 17.59 17.35 9.91
C ARG A 19 16.34 16.50 9.97
N LEU A 20 16.21 15.75 11.06
CA LEU A 20 15.00 15.02 11.33
C LEU A 20 13.93 16.03 11.77
N VAL A 21 12.88 16.18 10.96
CA VAL A 21 11.74 17.05 11.27
C VAL A 21 10.67 16.19 11.92
N ASP A 22 10.23 16.59 13.12
CA ASP A 22 9.03 16.01 13.72
C ASP A 22 7.82 16.56 12.97
N ILE A 23 7.14 15.68 12.24
CA ILE A 23 5.85 15.98 11.64
C ILE A 23 4.79 15.51 12.62
N ASP A 24 4.11 16.45 13.28
CA ASP A 24 2.92 16.17 14.08
C ASP A 24 1.70 16.16 13.16
N ILE A 25 1.24 14.97 12.77
CA ILE A 25 0.03 14.82 11.95
C ILE A 25 -1.16 14.66 12.91
N PRO A 26 -2.16 15.56 12.88
CA PRO A 26 -3.37 15.40 13.67
C PRO A 26 -4.03 14.04 13.41
N TRP A 27 -4.54 13.39 14.45
CA TRP A 27 -5.11 12.04 14.36
C TRP A 27 -6.22 11.91 13.31
N THR A 28 -7.02 12.96 13.07
CA THR A 28 -8.03 12.96 12.01
C THR A 28 -7.44 12.86 10.60
N GLN A 29 -6.26 13.44 10.35
CA GLN A 29 -5.60 13.35 9.05
C GLN A 29 -4.94 11.99 8.82
N ILE A 30 -4.56 11.30 9.90
CA ILE A 30 -4.06 9.92 9.84
C ILE A 30 -5.16 9.01 9.29
N ASP A 31 -6.36 9.12 9.85
CA ASP A 31 -7.52 8.33 9.45
C ASP A 31 -7.94 8.66 8.01
N ASP A 32 -7.94 9.94 7.63
CA ASP A 32 -8.25 10.37 6.26
C ASP A 32 -7.32 9.70 5.23
N ASN A 33 -6.00 9.73 5.48
CA ASN A 33 -5.02 9.10 4.60
C ASN A 33 -5.16 7.58 4.55
N PHE A 34 -5.44 6.96 5.71
CA PHE A 34 -5.66 5.53 5.81
C PHE A 34 -6.85 5.10 4.93
N TYR A 35 -8.01 5.74 5.10
CA TYR A 35 -9.20 5.42 4.33
C TYR A 35 -9.07 5.77 2.85
N TYR A 36 -8.36 6.84 2.52
CA TYR A 36 -8.03 7.16 1.12
C TYR A 36 -7.22 6.03 0.47
N ALA A 37 -6.12 5.60 1.10
CA ALA A 37 -5.30 4.51 0.59
C ALA A 37 -6.07 3.19 0.48
N GLN A 38 -6.93 2.91 1.47
CA GLN A 38 -7.82 1.75 1.43
C GLN A 38 -8.80 1.81 0.25
N GLY A 39 -9.44 2.97 0.01
CA GLY A 39 -10.32 3.18 -1.13
C GLY A 39 -9.62 2.95 -2.47
N ILE A 40 -8.36 3.38 -2.61
CA ILE A 40 -7.53 3.08 -3.79
C ILE A 40 -7.30 1.57 -3.91
N ALA A 41 -6.98 0.87 -2.83
CA ALA A 41 -6.79 -0.57 -2.86
C ALA A 41 -8.08 -1.31 -3.31
N TYR A 42 -9.26 -0.85 -2.89
CA TYR A 42 -10.54 -1.42 -3.31
C TYR A 42 -10.78 -1.23 -4.81
N ALA A 43 -10.55 -0.01 -5.31
CA ALA A 43 -10.68 0.28 -6.73
C ALA A 43 -9.71 -0.57 -7.58
N LEU A 44 -8.47 -0.73 -7.12
CA LEU A 44 -7.49 -1.58 -7.79
C LEU A 44 -7.89 -3.06 -7.73
N TYR A 45 -8.40 -3.55 -6.61
CA TYR A 45 -8.83 -4.94 -6.46
C TYR A 45 -9.87 -5.31 -7.52
N GLU A 46 -10.92 -4.50 -7.66
CA GLU A 46 -11.97 -4.73 -8.67
C GLU A 46 -11.42 -4.53 -10.09
N SER A 47 -10.53 -3.55 -10.31
CA SER A 47 -9.87 -3.36 -11.60
C SER A 47 -9.03 -4.59 -12.01
N PHE A 48 -8.28 -5.19 -11.09
CA PHE A 48 -7.48 -6.37 -11.37
C PHE A 48 -8.32 -7.63 -11.58
N LYS A 49 -9.47 -7.76 -10.91
CA LYS A 49 -10.46 -8.80 -11.21
C LYS A 49 -11.00 -8.67 -12.64
N ALA A 50 -11.31 -7.46 -13.09
CA ALA A 50 -11.72 -7.21 -14.47
C ALA A 50 -10.58 -7.53 -15.45
N ILE A 51 -9.36 -7.03 -15.20
CA ILE A 51 -8.18 -7.29 -16.03
C ILE A 51 -7.95 -8.79 -16.21
N ARG A 52 -8.07 -9.57 -15.13
CA ARG A 52 -7.90 -11.03 -15.15
C ARG A 52 -8.85 -11.72 -16.13
N ILE A 53 -10.09 -11.22 -16.24
CA ILE A 53 -11.12 -11.80 -17.10
C ILE A 53 -10.97 -11.28 -18.54
N ASP A 54 -10.88 -9.97 -18.70
CA ASP A 54 -10.91 -9.29 -20.00
C ASP A 54 -9.65 -9.56 -20.83
N PHE A 55 -8.49 -9.76 -20.16
CA PHE A 55 -7.21 -10.02 -20.81
C PHE A 55 -6.71 -11.44 -20.61
N LYS A 56 -7.59 -12.38 -20.23
CA LYS A 56 -7.23 -13.76 -19.90
C LYS A 56 -6.32 -14.41 -20.95
N ASP A 57 -6.67 -14.31 -22.23
CA ASP A 57 -5.90 -14.95 -23.31
C ASP A 57 -4.48 -14.36 -23.44
N VAL A 58 -4.34 -13.03 -23.32
CA VAL A 58 -3.05 -12.34 -23.32
C VAL A 58 -2.22 -12.72 -22.09
N LEU A 59 -2.85 -12.79 -20.92
CA LEU A 59 -2.18 -13.17 -19.67
C LEU A 59 -1.72 -14.62 -19.69
N ILE A 60 -2.44 -15.53 -20.36
CA ILE A 60 -2.01 -16.91 -20.58
C ILE A 60 -0.83 -16.97 -21.55
N ASP A 61 -0.92 -16.26 -22.68
CA ASP A 61 0.15 -16.18 -23.68
C ASP A 61 1.46 -15.67 -23.05
N LYS A 62 1.37 -14.66 -22.17
CA LYS A 62 2.51 -14.08 -21.44
C LYS A 62 2.85 -14.79 -20.13
N ASN A 63 2.28 -15.97 -19.87
CA ASN A 63 2.48 -16.75 -18.63
C ASN A 63 2.40 -15.90 -17.34
N SER A 64 1.44 -14.96 -17.29
CA SER A 64 1.34 -13.90 -16.29
C SER A 64 0.08 -13.99 -15.41
N MET A 65 -0.75 -15.03 -15.60
CA MET A 65 -1.97 -15.25 -14.80
C MET A 65 -1.69 -15.29 -13.29
N GLU A 66 -0.62 -15.97 -12.86
CA GLU A 66 -0.28 -16.08 -11.44
C GLU A 66 0.12 -14.72 -10.83
N LEU A 67 0.77 -13.84 -11.61
CA LEU A 67 1.11 -12.49 -11.15
C LEU A 67 -0.15 -11.67 -10.87
N VAL A 68 -1.15 -11.75 -11.75
CA VAL A 68 -2.45 -11.09 -11.56
C VAL A 68 -3.16 -11.65 -10.33
N ASP A 69 -3.19 -12.98 -10.17
CA ASP A 69 -3.80 -13.63 -9.01
C ASP A 69 -3.15 -13.17 -7.70
N LYS A 70 -1.83 -13.02 -7.67
CA LYS A 70 -1.11 -12.50 -6.49
C LYS A 70 -1.40 -11.03 -6.20
N ILE A 71 -1.55 -10.18 -7.22
CA ILE A 71 -1.94 -8.78 -7.03
C ILE A 71 -3.33 -8.72 -6.38
N ILE A 72 -4.29 -9.50 -6.88
CA ILE A 72 -5.65 -9.59 -6.33
C ILE A 72 -5.59 -10.06 -4.86
N GLU A 73 -4.84 -11.12 -4.56
CA GLU A 73 -4.67 -11.64 -3.19
C GLU A 73 -4.09 -10.59 -2.22
N TYR A 74 -3.11 -9.80 -2.66
CA TYR A 74 -2.56 -8.73 -1.82
C TYR A 74 -3.55 -7.59 -1.64
N LEU A 75 -4.22 -7.13 -2.70
CA LEU A 75 -5.20 -6.05 -2.59
C LEU A 75 -6.42 -6.47 -1.74
N GLU A 76 -6.81 -7.75 -1.75
CA GLU A 76 -7.84 -8.30 -0.87
C GLU A 76 -7.49 -8.13 0.61
N ARG A 77 -6.21 -8.28 0.98
CA ARG A 77 -5.77 -8.10 2.37
C ARG A 77 -5.83 -6.65 2.85
N CYS A 78 -6.05 -5.68 1.95
CA CYS A 78 -6.38 -4.30 2.32
C CYS A 78 -7.85 -4.14 2.77
N TYR A 79 -8.69 -5.17 2.60
CA TYR A 79 -10.06 -5.22 3.13
C TYR A 79 -10.04 -5.58 4.62
N PHE A 80 -9.90 -4.57 5.46
CA PHE A 80 -10.19 -4.67 6.89
C PHE A 80 -10.82 -3.37 7.38
N GLU A 81 -11.86 -3.47 8.20
CA GLU A 81 -12.65 -2.32 8.65
C GLU A 81 -12.47 -2.14 10.16
N PRO A 82 -11.39 -1.46 10.61
CA PRO A 82 -11.21 -1.19 12.02
C PRO A 82 -12.24 -0.14 12.46
N LEU A 83 -12.91 -0.38 13.60
CA LEU A 83 -13.82 0.62 14.20
C LEU A 83 -13.07 1.87 14.67
N ILE A 84 -11.79 1.71 15.05
CA ILE A 84 -10.89 2.79 15.47
C ILE A 84 -9.51 2.52 14.86
N ILE A 85 -8.92 3.53 14.25
CA ILE A 85 -7.62 3.44 13.61
C ILE A 85 -6.55 3.82 14.64
N PHE A 86 -5.58 2.93 14.78
CA PHE A 86 -4.38 3.12 15.59
C PHE A 86 -3.14 3.10 14.69
N ASN A 87 -2.18 3.96 15.05
CA ASN A 87 -0.80 3.86 14.60
C ASN A 87 0.10 3.66 15.82
N GLY A 88 0.00 2.48 16.42
CA GLY A 88 0.84 2.10 17.55
C GLY A 88 2.32 2.01 17.17
N ASP A 89 3.19 2.31 18.13
CA ASP A 89 4.62 2.04 18.02
C ASP A 89 4.90 0.52 17.94
N PRO A 90 6.06 0.08 17.40
CA PRO A 90 6.39 -1.34 17.26
C PRO A 90 6.37 -2.15 18.58
N ASP A 91 6.61 -1.50 19.71
CA ASP A 91 6.59 -2.08 21.06
C ASP A 91 5.27 -1.85 21.80
N SER A 92 4.27 -1.24 21.14
CA SER A 92 2.95 -0.99 21.68
C SER A 92 2.04 -2.22 21.64
N ILE A 93 1.04 -2.24 22.52
CA ILE A 93 -0.07 -3.21 22.46
C ILE A 93 -1.10 -2.86 21.38
N PHE A 94 -1.03 -1.66 20.81
CA PHE A 94 -1.95 -1.20 19.76
C PHE A 94 -1.41 -1.56 18.37
N ALA A 95 -2.31 -1.87 17.44
CA ALA A 95 -1.94 -2.15 16.06
C ALA A 95 -1.41 -0.88 15.36
N ASN A 96 -0.57 -1.09 14.34
CA ASN A 96 -0.19 -0.05 13.40
C ASN A 96 -0.91 -0.29 12.06
N HIS A 97 -2.13 0.21 11.95
CA HIS A 97 -2.98 -0.03 10.78
C HIS A 97 -2.38 0.58 9.51
N SER A 98 -1.78 1.77 9.61
CA SER A 98 -1.14 2.41 8.46
C SER A 98 0.06 1.62 7.96
N LEU A 99 0.90 1.10 8.87
CA LEU A 99 2.02 0.24 8.49
C LEU A 99 1.54 -1.06 7.85
N ASN A 100 0.55 -1.72 8.45
CA ASN A 100 -0.05 -2.95 7.91
C ASN A 100 -0.60 -2.74 6.49
N LEU A 101 -1.39 -1.67 6.29
CA LEU A 101 -1.92 -1.31 4.98
C LEU A 101 -0.78 -1.03 3.98
N SER A 102 0.20 -0.22 4.38
CA SER A 102 1.32 0.16 3.51
C SER A 102 2.18 -1.03 3.09
N GLY A 103 2.38 -2.01 3.98
CA GLY A 103 3.15 -3.22 3.69
C GLY A 103 2.47 -4.07 2.61
N VAL A 104 1.20 -4.40 2.82
CA VAL A 104 0.40 -5.19 1.87
C VAL A 104 0.25 -4.45 0.53
N PHE A 105 0.02 -3.14 0.56
CA PHE A 105 -0.09 -2.33 -0.65
C PHE A 105 1.24 -2.27 -1.43
N ASN A 106 2.37 -2.23 -0.73
CA ASN A 106 3.68 -2.30 -1.36
C ASN A 106 3.94 -3.68 -1.99
N ASP A 107 3.51 -4.78 -1.37
CA ASP A 107 3.60 -6.12 -1.96
C ASP A 107 2.81 -6.21 -3.27
N ALA A 108 1.58 -5.66 -3.29
CA ALA A 108 0.78 -5.55 -4.51
C ALA A 108 1.52 -4.74 -5.59
N ARG A 109 2.07 -3.57 -5.24
CA ARG A 109 2.83 -2.71 -6.15
C ARG A 109 4.05 -3.43 -6.75
N GLN A 110 4.77 -4.21 -5.96
CA GLN A 110 5.91 -4.99 -6.46
C GLN A 110 5.47 -6.01 -7.49
N LYS A 111 4.37 -6.72 -7.26
CA LYS A 111 3.82 -7.67 -8.24
C LYS A 111 3.30 -6.98 -9.50
N MET A 112 2.70 -5.79 -9.39
CA MET A 112 2.32 -4.98 -10.56
C MET A 112 3.55 -4.63 -11.42
N ASN A 113 4.69 -4.28 -10.81
CA ASN A 113 5.92 -4.05 -11.55
C ASN A 113 6.41 -5.32 -12.27
N SER A 114 6.36 -6.48 -11.59
CA SER A 114 6.69 -7.77 -12.22
C SER A 114 5.78 -8.09 -13.40
N LEU A 115 4.47 -7.81 -13.29
CA LEU A 115 3.51 -7.98 -14.37
C LEU A 115 3.87 -7.08 -15.57
N THR A 116 4.15 -5.80 -15.35
CA THR A 116 4.55 -4.88 -16.42
C THR A 116 5.78 -5.41 -17.17
N VAL A 117 6.79 -5.90 -16.45
CA VAL A 117 7.99 -6.50 -17.07
C VAL A 117 7.63 -7.74 -17.88
N ALA A 118 6.82 -8.64 -17.35
CA ALA A 118 6.40 -9.87 -18.04
C ALA A 118 5.62 -9.57 -19.32
N LEU A 119 4.74 -8.57 -19.31
CA LEU A 119 3.96 -8.16 -20.48
C LEU A 119 4.80 -7.46 -21.56
N MET A 120 5.91 -6.82 -21.19
CA MET A 120 6.81 -6.14 -22.13
C MET A 120 7.87 -7.07 -22.74
N GLN A 121 8.28 -8.11 -22.00
CA GLN A 121 9.41 -8.98 -22.37
C GLN A 121 9.02 -10.37 -22.84
N GLY A 122 7.85 -10.89 -22.43
CA GLY A 122 7.24 -12.09 -23.02
C GLY A 122 6.58 -11.77 -24.35
#